data_AF-A0A4Y8L458-F1
#
_entry.id   AF-A0A4Y8L458-F1
#
_cell.length_a   1.000
_cell.length_b   1.000
_cell.length_c   1.000
_cell.angle_alpha   90.00
_cell.angle_beta   90.00
_cell.angle_gamma   90.00
#
_symmetry.space_group_name_H-M   'P 1'
#
loop_
_entity.id
_entity.type
_entity.pdbx_description
1 polymer ?
#
loop_
_entity_poly.entity_id
_entity_poly.type
_entity_poly.pdbx_seq_one_letter_code
_entity_poly.pdbx_strand_id
1 'polypeptide(L)'
;MVKDIQDVRVVKRRNQKVDRADEDTLPVIIEGQVRKLDELDQKVKSAIKAAKKAKNISEDAKNKSAGFGKKRSAIESLQEAGVSLAVAIQSSTEAQKISFEFQTKLAEITKYLFELGVSNIASNRFVVRELEMRMKGASEKELSDLAKKEILAVIKQLKDQEDILMKQENFNQTLKEHHQKIAQHSKNNTEINAILEAQFEIDQLHSQKLEDQEKIDQLHSKQLQHHAETDLKLEAMLREQAETDLLHTEKLSVQSGKITAIEMKLQEQSKLNKLYGEQLKSQEEIDQLHEEQIKIQAEVDEKLEQALFSQINIVRNQKEQIIQHEQNIQEIDSQLLSQSDINQQFITELKNQSDLFKDHLNTHNQELNNLKNELTSLQQTTKKIEETNLKQQETIQSLVKELNSTNQSLQTKSSTNFVKSTLAVAGVGVLISMVQFFV
;
A
#
# COMPACT_ATOMS: atom_id res chain seq x y z
N MET A 1 51.76 26.68 -59.40
CA MET A 1 52.94 26.65 -60.30
C MET A 1 52.53 27.15 -61.69
N VAL A 2 52.31 28.47 -61.85
CA VAL A 2 51.93 29.08 -63.14
C VAL A 2 52.60 30.46 -63.26
N LYS A 3 53.76 30.49 -63.91
CA LYS A 3 54.47 31.67 -64.41
C LYS A 3 55.35 31.18 -65.56
N ASP A 4 54.86 31.29 -66.80
CA ASP A 4 55.67 31.16 -68.05
C ASP A 4 54.82 31.41 -69.32
N ILE A 5 54.01 32.47 -69.35
CA ILE A 5 53.36 32.96 -70.59
C ILE A 5 53.41 34.50 -70.65
N GLN A 6 54.62 35.08 -70.73
CA GLN A 6 54.83 36.52 -71.03
C GLN A 6 56.08 36.77 -71.89
N ASP A 7 56.19 36.14 -73.08
CA ASP A 7 57.08 36.66 -74.15
C ASP A 7 56.47 36.45 -75.55
N VAL A 8 55.25 36.97 -75.75
CA VAL A 8 54.68 37.13 -77.09
C VAL A 8 55.22 38.43 -77.69
N ARG A 9 56.37 38.35 -78.36
CA ARG A 9 56.96 39.50 -79.09
C ARG A 9 55.96 40.07 -80.09
N VAL A 10 55.44 41.26 -79.81
CA VAL A 10 54.56 42.00 -80.73
C VAL A 10 55.38 42.45 -81.94
N VAL A 11 55.33 41.67 -83.01
CA VAL A 11 55.95 42.01 -84.30
C VAL A 11 55.23 43.23 -84.88
N LYS A 12 55.82 44.40 -84.61
CA LYS A 12 55.29 45.72 -85.00
C LYS A 12 55.35 45.88 -86.52
N ARG A 13 54.33 45.34 -87.21
CA ARG A 13 54.17 45.45 -88.67
C ARG A 13 54.31 46.91 -89.09
N ARG A 14 55.24 47.19 -90.00
CA ARG A 14 55.39 48.51 -90.62
C ARG A 14 54.26 48.71 -91.62
N ASN A 15 53.08 49.09 -91.12
CA ASN A 15 52.00 49.57 -91.97
C ASN A 15 52.46 50.89 -92.61
N GLN A 16 52.86 50.81 -93.87
CA GLN A 16 52.91 51.98 -94.73
C GLN A 16 51.47 52.49 -94.85
N LYS A 17 51.22 53.77 -94.54
CA LYS A 17 49.87 54.34 -94.61
C LYS A 17 49.40 54.38 -96.07
N VAL A 18 48.64 53.37 -96.46
CA VAL A 18 47.41 53.64 -97.22
C VAL A 18 46.45 54.21 -96.18
N ASP A 19 46.26 55.53 -96.20
CA ASP A 19 45.23 56.14 -95.36
C ASP A 19 43.86 55.55 -95.73
N ARG A 20 42.98 55.38 -94.74
CA ARG A 20 41.64 54.83 -94.94
C ARG A 20 40.85 55.79 -95.81
N ALA A 21 40.83 55.52 -97.11
CA ALA A 21 39.98 56.21 -98.07
C ALA A 21 38.53 56.00 -97.66
N ASP A 22 37.82 57.10 -97.43
CA ASP A 22 36.40 57.07 -97.08
C ASP A 22 35.57 56.53 -98.25
N GLU A 23 34.43 55.92 -97.97
CA GLU A 23 33.71 55.12 -98.99
C GLU A 23 33.28 55.98 -100.20
N ASP A 24 32.91 57.24 -99.97
CA ASP A 24 32.63 58.25 -101.01
C ASP A 24 33.85 58.63 -101.88
N THR A 25 35.08 58.42 -101.38
CA THR A 25 36.32 58.75 -102.10
C THR A 25 36.89 57.59 -102.91
N LEU A 26 36.55 56.35 -102.54
CA LEU A 26 36.95 55.13 -103.25
C LEU A 26 36.65 55.17 -104.78
N PRO A 27 35.46 55.55 -105.28
CA PRO A 27 35.18 55.47 -106.71
C PRO A 27 36.09 56.38 -107.53
N VAL A 28 36.37 57.60 -107.03
CA VAL A 28 37.27 58.59 -107.65
C VAL A 28 38.73 58.12 -107.60
N ILE A 29 39.17 57.57 -106.47
CA ILE A 29 40.52 57.01 -106.30
C ILE A 29 40.75 55.87 -107.30
N ILE A 30 39.85 54.90 -107.36
CA ILE A 30 39.94 53.77 -108.31
C ILE A 30 39.89 54.31 -109.75
N GLU A 31 39.17 55.40 -110.02
CA GLU A 31 39.05 55.96 -111.37
C GLU A 31 40.36 56.59 -111.83
N GLY A 32 40.99 57.38 -110.95
CA GLY A 32 42.32 57.92 -111.18
C GLY A 32 43.38 56.84 -111.41
N GLN A 33 43.23 55.64 -110.84
CA GLN A 33 44.13 54.51 -111.12
C GLN A 33 43.81 53.82 -112.46
N VAL A 34 42.53 53.58 -112.80
CA VAL A 34 42.14 52.98 -114.10
C VAL A 34 42.50 53.91 -115.27
N ARG A 35 42.29 55.23 -115.15
CA ARG A 35 42.70 56.21 -116.18
C ARG A 35 44.22 56.22 -116.41
N LYS A 36 45.04 56.05 -115.35
CA LYS A 36 46.49 55.92 -115.51
C LYS A 36 46.90 54.67 -116.31
N LEU A 37 46.12 53.59 -116.26
CA LEU A 37 46.40 52.38 -117.04
C LEU A 37 46.13 52.59 -118.54
N ASP A 38 45.05 53.28 -118.90
CA ASP A 38 44.79 53.70 -120.29
C ASP A 38 45.89 54.66 -120.79
N GLU A 39 46.18 55.74 -120.06
CA GLU A 39 47.27 56.66 -120.39
C GLU A 39 48.62 55.96 -120.64
N LEU A 40 48.94 54.97 -119.82
CA LEU A 40 50.18 54.19 -119.88
C LEU A 40 50.19 53.24 -121.09
N ASP A 41 49.04 52.61 -121.41
CA ASP A 41 48.85 51.81 -122.61
C ASP A 41 48.90 52.65 -123.89
N GLN A 42 48.29 53.83 -123.94
CA GLN A 42 48.39 54.74 -125.09
C GLN A 42 49.84 55.15 -125.39
N LYS A 43 50.66 55.35 -124.35
CA LYS A 43 52.11 55.62 -124.47
C LYS A 43 52.85 54.40 -125.04
N VAL A 44 52.54 53.18 -124.58
CA VAL A 44 53.09 51.92 -125.15
C VAL A 44 52.65 51.69 -126.59
N LYS A 45 51.36 51.79 -126.90
CA LYS A 45 50.79 51.68 -128.26
C LYS A 45 51.51 52.64 -129.23
N SER A 46 51.80 53.85 -128.79
CA SER A 46 52.54 54.86 -129.55
C SER A 46 54.01 54.48 -129.78
N ALA A 47 54.71 54.03 -128.74
CA ALA A 47 56.10 53.56 -128.84
C ALA A 47 56.23 52.33 -129.77
N ILE A 48 55.33 51.34 -129.64
CA ILE A 48 55.28 50.16 -130.52
C ILE A 48 55.01 50.58 -131.98
N LYS A 49 54.15 51.58 -132.22
CA LYS A 49 53.89 52.13 -133.56
C LYS A 49 55.13 52.82 -134.15
N ALA A 50 55.88 53.57 -133.32
CA ALA A 50 57.15 54.18 -133.73
C ALA A 50 58.21 53.12 -134.07
N ALA A 51 58.40 52.13 -133.21
CA ALA A 51 59.35 51.03 -133.44
C ALA A 51 58.99 50.18 -134.66
N LYS A 52 57.70 49.92 -134.91
CA LYS A 52 57.24 49.29 -136.17
C LYS A 52 57.55 50.16 -137.40
N LYS A 53 57.35 51.48 -137.32
CA LYS A 53 57.72 52.40 -138.42
C LYS A 53 59.23 52.38 -138.70
N ALA A 54 60.06 52.40 -137.64
CA ALA A 54 61.51 52.29 -137.75
C ALA A 54 61.97 50.96 -138.38
N LYS A 55 61.37 49.83 -137.95
CA LYS A 55 61.60 48.52 -138.55
C LYS A 55 61.25 48.51 -140.04
N ASN A 56 60.08 49.01 -140.41
CA ASN A 56 59.66 49.05 -141.82
C ASN A 56 60.62 49.90 -142.68
N ILE A 57 61.03 51.08 -142.20
CA ILE A 57 62.03 51.92 -142.90
C ILE A 57 63.35 51.14 -143.09
N SER A 58 63.78 50.37 -142.08
CA SER A 58 64.97 49.52 -142.17
C SER A 58 64.82 48.34 -143.14
N GLU A 59 63.61 47.83 -143.34
CA GLU A 59 63.34 46.76 -144.31
C GLU A 59 63.21 47.34 -145.74
N ASP A 60 62.63 48.54 -145.89
CA ASP A 60 62.59 49.27 -147.17
C ASP A 60 63.98 49.68 -147.66
N ALA A 61 64.88 50.12 -146.76
CA ALA A 61 66.27 50.42 -147.08
C ALA A 61 67.04 49.18 -147.59
N LYS A 62 66.89 48.05 -146.90
CA LYS A 62 67.49 46.76 -147.26
C LYS A 62 67.12 46.33 -148.70
N ASN A 63 65.93 46.68 -149.16
CA ASN A 63 65.39 46.25 -150.46
C ASN A 63 65.90 47.07 -151.67
N LYS A 64 66.63 48.17 -151.49
CA LYS A 64 66.99 49.10 -152.59
C LYS A 64 68.31 48.79 -153.33
N SER A 65 69.06 47.77 -152.91
CA SER A 65 70.46 47.59 -153.32
C SER A 65 70.76 46.28 -154.07
N ALA A 66 70.47 46.24 -155.37
CA ALA A 66 71.06 45.27 -156.30
C ALA A 66 71.25 45.87 -157.70
N GLY A 67 72.46 45.77 -158.26
CA GLY A 67 72.75 46.25 -159.62
C GLY A 67 74.24 46.26 -159.96
N PHE A 68 74.62 45.54 -161.02
CA PHE A 68 76.02 45.42 -161.45
C PHE A 68 76.60 46.77 -161.91
N GLY A 69 77.91 46.95 -161.73
CA GLY A 69 78.62 48.22 -162.00
C GLY A 69 78.57 49.26 -160.86
N LYS A 70 77.62 49.16 -159.91
CA LYS A 70 77.42 50.19 -158.88
C LYS A 70 78.22 50.00 -157.58
N LYS A 71 79.56 49.85 -157.64
CA LYS A 71 80.41 49.73 -156.42
C LYS A 71 80.15 50.83 -155.38
N ARG A 72 79.91 52.06 -155.83
CA ARG A 72 79.57 53.21 -154.98
C ARG A 72 78.22 53.03 -154.27
N SER A 73 77.16 52.68 -155.01
CA SER A 73 75.84 52.38 -154.45
C SER A 73 75.88 51.22 -153.46
N ALA A 74 76.73 50.21 -153.67
CA ALA A 74 76.87 49.11 -152.73
C ALA A 74 77.48 49.55 -151.38
N ILE A 75 78.37 50.54 -151.37
CA ILE A 75 78.90 51.16 -150.14
C ILE A 75 77.83 52.05 -149.50
N GLU A 76 77.19 52.92 -150.30
CA GLU A 76 76.14 53.83 -149.84
C GLU A 76 74.95 53.06 -149.23
N SER A 77 74.57 51.91 -149.79
CA SER A 77 73.52 51.04 -149.25
C SER A 77 73.99 50.13 -148.10
N LEU A 78 75.28 49.81 -147.97
CA LEU A 78 75.83 49.22 -146.74
C LEU A 78 75.79 50.22 -145.58
N GLN A 79 76.04 51.50 -145.86
CA GLN A 79 75.88 52.59 -144.91
C GLN A 79 74.41 52.84 -144.59
N GLU A 80 73.51 52.86 -145.59
CA GLU A 80 72.05 52.96 -145.38
C GLU A 80 71.53 51.80 -144.53
N ALA A 81 71.99 50.57 -144.78
CA ALA A 81 71.66 49.38 -143.97
C ALA A 81 72.23 49.45 -142.55
N GLY A 82 73.45 49.96 -142.36
CA GLY A 82 74.06 50.16 -141.05
C GLY A 82 73.32 51.21 -140.21
N VAL A 83 72.99 52.35 -140.81
CA VAL A 83 72.15 53.41 -140.20
C VAL A 83 70.76 52.86 -139.88
N SER A 84 70.16 52.13 -140.82
CA SER A 84 68.84 51.50 -140.64
C SER A 84 68.82 50.50 -139.49
N LEU A 85 69.85 49.64 -139.38
CA LEU A 85 70.00 48.69 -138.29
C LEU A 85 70.19 49.42 -136.94
N ALA A 86 70.98 50.50 -136.91
CA ALA A 86 71.14 51.31 -135.70
C ALA A 86 69.81 51.96 -135.26
N VAL A 87 69.05 52.54 -136.20
CA VAL A 87 67.71 53.11 -135.96
C VAL A 87 66.71 52.04 -135.48
N ALA A 88 66.75 50.84 -136.06
CA ALA A 88 65.89 49.72 -135.65
C ALA A 88 66.27 49.19 -134.25
N ILE A 89 67.55 49.06 -133.93
CA ILE A 89 68.04 48.67 -132.60
C ILE A 89 67.64 49.73 -131.56
N GLN A 90 67.94 51.00 -131.82
CA GLN A 90 67.57 52.11 -130.93
C GLN A 90 66.07 52.12 -130.63
N SER A 91 65.23 52.02 -131.65
CA SER A 91 63.77 52.01 -131.50
C SER A 91 63.26 50.74 -130.79
N SER A 92 63.94 49.61 -130.95
CA SER A 92 63.63 48.37 -130.23
C SER A 92 63.98 48.48 -128.74
N THR A 93 65.16 49.01 -128.41
CA THR A 93 65.59 49.27 -127.03
C THR A 93 64.70 50.30 -126.33
N GLU A 94 64.26 51.34 -127.04
CA GLU A 94 63.30 52.33 -126.51
C GLU A 94 61.92 51.70 -126.25
N ALA A 95 61.40 50.89 -127.18
CA ALA A 95 60.17 50.13 -126.98
C ALA A 95 60.28 49.11 -125.83
N GLN A 96 61.42 48.45 -125.64
CA GLN A 96 61.71 47.57 -124.51
C GLN A 96 61.72 48.35 -123.18
N LYS A 97 62.42 49.47 -123.10
CA LYS A 97 62.44 50.36 -121.92
C LYS A 97 61.03 50.80 -121.54
N ILE A 98 60.24 51.25 -122.50
CA ILE A 98 58.85 51.68 -122.31
C ILE A 98 57.95 50.50 -121.90
N SER A 99 58.22 49.28 -122.38
CA SER A 99 57.51 48.06 -121.96
C SER A 99 57.83 47.65 -120.51
N PHE A 100 59.07 47.77 -120.07
CA PHE A 100 59.43 47.56 -118.66
C PHE A 100 58.81 48.64 -117.75
N GLU A 101 58.88 49.92 -118.12
CA GLU A 101 58.21 50.99 -117.38
C GLU A 101 56.69 50.79 -117.30
N PHE A 102 56.07 50.25 -118.34
CA PHE A 102 54.66 49.84 -118.31
C PHE A 102 54.42 48.73 -117.28
N GLN A 103 55.23 47.66 -117.30
CA GLN A 103 55.08 46.53 -116.38
C GLN A 103 55.25 46.95 -114.91
N THR A 104 56.25 47.79 -114.60
CA THR A 104 56.44 48.33 -113.24
C THR A 104 55.23 49.14 -112.78
N LYS A 105 54.76 50.11 -113.58
CA LYS A 105 53.64 50.99 -113.21
C LYS A 105 52.30 50.23 -113.16
N LEU A 106 52.10 49.23 -114.02
CA LEU A 106 50.95 48.32 -113.94
C LEU A 106 50.97 47.54 -112.61
N ALA A 107 52.12 46.97 -112.23
CA ALA A 107 52.26 46.25 -110.96
C ALA A 107 52.09 47.15 -109.73
N GLU A 108 52.56 48.41 -109.77
CA GLU A 108 52.32 49.40 -108.71
C GLU A 108 50.83 49.72 -108.57
N ILE A 109 50.11 49.90 -109.69
CA ILE A 109 48.69 50.22 -109.71
C ILE A 109 47.83 49.03 -109.27
N THR A 110 48.12 47.82 -109.75
CA THR A 110 47.36 46.60 -109.37
C THR A 110 47.60 46.24 -107.91
N LYS A 111 48.83 46.39 -107.42
CA LYS A 111 49.15 46.31 -105.99
C LYS A 111 48.36 47.33 -105.17
N TYR A 112 48.32 48.60 -105.57
CA TYR A 112 47.58 49.63 -104.84
C TYR A 112 46.07 49.32 -104.78
N LEU A 113 45.48 48.87 -105.89
CA LEU A 113 44.07 48.45 -105.94
C LEU A 113 43.79 47.25 -105.03
N PHE A 114 44.71 46.28 -104.96
CA PHE A 114 44.63 45.17 -104.02
C PHE A 114 44.76 45.64 -102.56
N GLU A 115 45.78 46.44 -102.23
CA GLU A 115 46.00 46.99 -100.87
C GLU A 115 44.80 47.81 -100.37
N LEU A 116 44.12 48.54 -101.27
CA LEU A 116 42.88 49.27 -100.98
C LEU A 116 41.73 48.31 -100.65
N GLY A 117 41.54 47.26 -101.46
CA GLY A 117 40.46 46.29 -101.30
C GLY A 117 40.64 45.32 -100.13
N VAL A 118 41.86 44.98 -99.70
CA VAL A 118 42.07 44.08 -98.53
C VAL A 118 41.92 44.79 -97.18
N SER A 119 41.63 46.09 -97.16
CA SER A 119 41.63 46.91 -95.94
C SER A 119 40.48 46.59 -94.96
N ASN A 120 39.30 46.20 -95.47
CA ASN A 120 38.14 45.69 -94.72
C ASN A 120 37.08 45.14 -95.70
N ILE A 121 36.02 44.47 -95.20
CA ILE A 121 34.99 43.82 -96.03
C ILE A 121 34.21 44.81 -96.92
N ALA A 122 33.86 46.00 -96.42
CA ALA A 122 33.11 46.99 -97.20
C ALA A 122 33.97 47.55 -98.35
N SER A 123 35.20 47.99 -98.05
CA SER A 123 36.13 48.45 -99.08
C SER A 123 36.51 47.35 -100.07
N ASN A 124 36.55 46.07 -99.67
CA ASN A 124 36.73 44.95 -100.59
C ASN A 124 35.58 44.88 -101.61
N ARG A 125 34.34 44.80 -101.11
CA ARG A 125 33.13 44.75 -101.94
C ARG A 125 33.02 45.96 -102.86
N PHE A 126 33.35 47.15 -102.35
CA PHE A 126 33.37 48.37 -103.15
C PHE A 126 34.39 48.30 -104.28
N VAL A 127 35.65 47.98 -103.99
CA VAL A 127 36.72 47.89 -104.99
C VAL A 127 36.42 46.80 -106.03
N VAL A 128 35.97 45.61 -105.60
CA VAL A 128 35.56 44.51 -106.49
C VAL A 128 34.42 44.95 -107.42
N ARG A 129 33.37 45.58 -106.87
CA ARG A 129 32.22 46.07 -107.65
C ARG A 129 32.63 47.14 -108.65
N GLU A 130 33.43 48.12 -108.25
CA GLU A 130 33.83 49.23 -109.12
C GLU A 130 34.76 48.76 -110.26
N LEU A 131 35.71 47.88 -109.95
CA LEU A 131 36.55 47.23 -110.96
C LEU A 131 35.71 46.35 -111.91
N GLU A 132 34.74 45.59 -111.41
CA GLU A 132 33.81 44.83 -112.27
C GLU A 132 32.94 45.72 -113.16
N MET A 133 32.40 46.83 -112.64
CA MET A 133 31.58 47.76 -113.44
C MET A 133 32.42 48.39 -114.55
N ARG A 134 33.68 48.77 -114.27
CA ARG A 134 34.58 49.33 -115.29
C ARG A 134 35.07 48.28 -116.29
N MET A 135 35.31 47.04 -115.86
CA MET A 135 35.60 45.91 -116.76
C MET A 135 34.42 45.52 -117.67
N LYS A 136 33.19 45.90 -117.32
CA LYS A 136 31.98 45.71 -118.15
C LYS A 136 31.62 46.95 -119.00
N GLY A 137 31.97 48.15 -118.53
CA GLY A 137 31.63 49.43 -119.15
C GLY A 137 32.71 50.02 -120.07
N ALA A 138 33.99 49.66 -119.87
CA ALA A 138 35.07 50.09 -120.74
C ALA A 138 34.91 49.48 -122.13
N SER A 139 34.99 50.30 -123.19
CA SER A 139 35.03 49.76 -124.55
C SER A 139 36.31 48.95 -124.76
N GLU A 140 36.32 47.97 -125.68
CA GLU A 140 37.45 47.06 -125.89
C GLU A 140 38.81 47.77 -126.14
N LYS A 141 38.77 49.05 -126.53
CA LYS A 141 39.90 49.89 -126.93
C LYS A 141 40.60 50.60 -125.77
N GLU A 142 39.92 50.82 -124.63
CA GLU A 142 40.35 51.68 -123.52
C GLU A 142 41.37 51.05 -122.57
N LEU A 143 41.55 49.73 -122.60
CA LEU A 143 42.56 49.03 -121.82
C LEU A 143 43.24 47.95 -122.65
N SER A 144 44.54 47.75 -122.46
CA SER A 144 45.26 46.62 -123.06
C SER A 144 44.80 45.30 -122.47
N ASP A 145 44.90 44.23 -123.25
CA ASP A 145 44.52 42.89 -122.78
C ASP A 145 45.42 42.38 -121.64
N LEU A 146 46.59 42.99 -121.45
CA LEU A 146 47.44 42.78 -120.28
C LEU A 146 46.86 43.49 -119.05
N ALA A 147 46.53 44.79 -119.14
CA ALA A 147 45.88 45.51 -118.04
C ALA A 147 44.52 44.89 -117.65
N LYS A 148 43.71 44.47 -118.63
CA LYS A 148 42.46 43.72 -118.39
C LYS A 148 42.71 42.43 -117.60
N LYS A 149 43.74 41.64 -117.96
CA LYS A 149 44.09 40.40 -117.26
C LYS A 149 44.54 40.65 -115.83
N GLU A 150 45.38 41.65 -115.58
CA GLU A 150 45.82 41.98 -114.21
C GLU A 150 44.66 42.50 -113.35
N ILE A 151 43.76 43.33 -113.89
CA ILE A 151 42.56 43.77 -113.15
C ILE A 151 41.65 42.58 -112.81
N LEU A 152 41.46 41.63 -113.75
CA LEU A 152 40.69 40.40 -113.48
C LEU A 152 41.38 39.50 -112.43
N ALA A 153 42.72 39.45 -112.41
CA ALA A 153 43.47 38.76 -111.38
C ALA A 153 43.29 39.42 -109.99
N VAL A 154 43.35 40.75 -109.91
CA VAL A 154 43.07 41.51 -108.67
C VAL A 154 41.63 41.29 -108.21
N ILE A 155 40.63 41.35 -109.10
CA ILE A 155 39.22 41.06 -108.77
C ILE A 155 39.08 39.67 -108.17
N LYS A 156 39.75 38.65 -108.74
CA LYS A 156 39.74 37.29 -108.19
C LYS A 156 40.38 37.24 -106.79
N GLN A 157 41.60 37.76 -106.65
CA GLN A 157 42.32 37.77 -105.38
C GLN A 157 41.57 38.51 -104.27
N LEU A 158 40.87 39.61 -104.61
CA LEU A 158 40.04 40.33 -103.66
C LEU A 158 38.82 39.52 -103.20
N LYS A 159 38.16 38.77 -104.09
CA LYS A 159 37.06 37.85 -103.71
C LYS A 159 37.55 36.68 -102.85
N ASP A 160 38.69 36.09 -103.21
CA ASP A 160 39.34 35.05 -102.40
C ASP A 160 39.67 35.59 -100.99
N GLN A 161 40.05 36.87 -100.88
CA GLN A 161 40.27 37.56 -99.61
C GLN A 161 38.96 37.96 -98.89
N GLU A 162 37.86 38.23 -99.59
CA GLU A 162 36.55 38.53 -98.96
C GLU A 162 36.03 37.34 -98.15
N ASP A 163 36.13 36.13 -98.70
CA ASP A 163 35.79 34.87 -98.00
C ASP A 163 36.64 34.67 -96.73
N ILE A 164 37.94 34.97 -96.79
CA ILE A 164 38.82 34.93 -95.61
C ILE A 164 38.39 35.95 -94.56
N LEU A 165 38.07 37.19 -94.95
CA LEU A 165 37.60 38.24 -94.04
C LEU A 165 36.24 37.89 -93.42
N MET A 166 35.29 37.37 -94.20
CA MET A 166 33.99 36.89 -93.72
C MET A 166 34.14 35.75 -92.71
N LYS A 167 35.06 34.80 -92.95
CA LYS A 167 35.38 33.73 -91.99
C LYS A 167 35.99 34.27 -90.72
N GLN A 168 36.86 35.29 -90.81
CA GLN A 168 37.45 35.95 -89.64
C GLN A 168 36.40 36.71 -88.82
N GLU A 169 35.47 37.42 -89.46
CA GLU A 169 34.34 38.10 -88.81
C GLU A 169 33.46 37.10 -88.03
N ASN A 170 33.09 36.00 -88.68
CA ASN A 170 32.30 34.92 -88.07
C ASN A 170 33.02 34.28 -86.87
N PHE A 171 34.31 33.94 -87.00
CA PHE A 171 35.08 33.40 -85.87
C PHE A 171 35.22 34.40 -84.71
N ASN A 172 35.42 35.69 -84.99
CA ASN A 172 35.43 36.72 -83.96
C ASN A 172 34.09 36.80 -83.21
N GLN A 173 32.97 36.64 -83.91
CA GLN A 173 31.64 36.62 -83.30
C GLN A 173 31.43 35.37 -82.43
N THR A 174 31.73 34.18 -82.93
CA THR A 174 31.67 32.93 -82.13
C THR A 174 32.58 33.00 -80.90
N LEU A 175 33.77 33.60 -81.01
CA LEU A 175 34.68 33.79 -79.87
C LEU A 175 34.11 34.73 -78.80
N LYS A 176 33.42 35.82 -79.18
CA LYS A 176 32.70 36.69 -78.22
C LYS A 176 31.63 35.92 -77.46
N GLU A 177 30.81 35.15 -78.17
CA GLU A 177 29.75 34.33 -77.58
C GLU A 177 30.31 33.23 -76.66
N HIS A 178 31.41 32.60 -77.06
CA HIS A 178 32.11 31.62 -76.21
C HIS A 178 32.69 32.27 -74.96
N HIS A 179 33.27 33.47 -75.06
CA HIS A 179 33.78 34.21 -73.92
C HIS A 179 32.65 34.61 -72.93
N GLN A 180 31.50 35.06 -73.45
CA GLN A 180 30.30 35.34 -72.65
C GLN A 180 29.78 34.07 -71.94
N LYS A 181 29.68 32.94 -72.65
CA LYS A 181 29.29 31.65 -72.06
C LYS A 181 30.26 31.20 -70.96
N ILE A 182 31.57 31.33 -71.19
CA ILE A 182 32.60 31.00 -70.19
C ILE A 182 32.47 31.90 -68.94
N ALA A 183 32.26 33.20 -69.11
CA ALA A 183 32.04 34.11 -67.99
C ALA A 183 30.78 33.75 -67.18
N GLN A 184 29.68 33.40 -67.85
CA GLN A 184 28.46 32.94 -67.18
C GLN A 184 28.66 31.61 -66.44
N HIS A 185 29.31 30.62 -67.07
CA HIS A 185 29.64 29.35 -66.41
C HIS A 185 30.56 29.55 -65.20
N SER A 186 31.52 30.48 -65.27
CA SER A 186 32.36 30.81 -64.12
C SER A 186 31.56 31.39 -62.95
N LYS A 187 30.55 32.25 -63.22
CA LYS A 187 29.64 32.78 -62.20
C LYS A 187 28.74 31.69 -61.60
N ASN A 188 28.15 30.85 -62.45
CA ASN A 188 27.33 29.72 -61.99
C ASN A 188 28.15 28.76 -61.10
N ASN A 189 29.40 28.49 -61.45
CA ASN A 189 30.28 27.63 -60.64
C ASN A 189 30.58 28.25 -59.27
N THR A 190 30.78 29.58 -59.16
CA THR A 190 30.94 30.23 -57.85
C THR A 190 29.66 30.19 -57.02
N GLU A 191 28.49 30.27 -57.64
CA GLU A 191 27.20 30.14 -56.94
C GLU A 191 26.95 28.70 -56.45
N ILE A 192 27.27 27.70 -57.28
CA ILE A 192 27.19 26.28 -56.91
C ILE A 192 28.14 25.94 -55.77
N ASN A 193 29.38 26.45 -55.78
CA ASN A 193 30.33 26.22 -54.69
C ASN A 193 29.83 26.78 -53.35
N ALA A 194 29.29 28.01 -53.34
CA ALA A 194 28.71 28.60 -52.13
C ALA A 194 27.50 27.80 -51.59
N ILE A 195 26.69 27.21 -52.47
CA ILE A 195 25.59 26.33 -52.07
C ILE A 195 26.12 25.01 -51.47
N LEU A 196 27.20 24.44 -52.02
CA LEU A 196 27.83 23.23 -51.49
C LEU A 196 28.49 23.47 -50.12
N GLU A 197 29.13 24.62 -49.93
CA GLU A 197 29.69 25.04 -48.63
C GLU A 197 28.58 25.17 -47.57
N ALA A 198 27.47 25.86 -47.90
CA ALA A 198 26.33 25.98 -46.99
C ALA A 198 25.64 24.64 -46.69
N GLN A 199 25.54 23.72 -47.67
CA GLN A 199 24.99 22.38 -47.43
C GLN A 199 25.88 21.56 -46.50
N PHE A 200 27.20 21.67 -46.61
CA PHE A 200 28.15 20.99 -45.72
C PHE A 200 28.04 21.45 -44.26
N GLU A 201 27.75 22.72 -44.02
CA GLU A 201 27.44 23.22 -42.66
C GLU A 201 26.11 22.67 -42.13
N ILE A 202 25.07 22.60 -42.97
CA ILE A 202 23.78 21.99 -42.63
C ILE A 202 23.93 20.50 -42.29
N ASP A 203 24.72 19.77 -43.06
CA ASP A 203 24.94 18.33 -42.84
C ASP A 203 25.72 18.05 -41.55
N GLN A 204 26.70 18.90 -41.19
CA GLN A 204 27.34 18.85 -39.86
C GLN A 204 26.35 19.12 -38.73
N LEU A 205 25.51 20.15 -38.85
CA LEU A 205 24.51 20.49 -37.83
C LEU A 205 23.48 19.37 -37.65
N HIS A 206 23.06 18.73 -38.75
CA HIS A 206 22.20 17.54 -38.69
C HIS A 206 22.89 16.36 -38.01
N SER A 207 24.17 16.09 -38.29
CA SER A 207 24.94 15.01 -37.63
C SER A 207 25.07 15.24 -36.12
N GLN A 208 25.38 16.47 -35.69
CA GLN A 208 25.46 16.82 -34.27
C GLN A 208 24.10 16.64 -33.58
N LYS A 209 23.02 17.11 -34.21
CA LYS A 209 21.65 16.94 -33.69
C LYS A 209 21.24 15.47 -33.59
N LEU A 210 21.71 14.60 -34.49
CA LEU A 210 21.46 13.17 -34.43
C LEU A 210 22.17 12.53 -33.22
N GLU A 211 23.43 12.90 -32.98
CA GLU A 211 24.23 12.43 -31.83
C GLU A 211 23.61 12.89 -30.50
N ASP A 212 23.11 14.12 -30.43
CA ASP A 212 22.42 14.64 -29.25
C ASP A 212 21.04 13.99 -29.02
N GLN A 213 20.30 13.66 -30.09
CA GLN A 213 19.08 12.87 -29.98
C GLN A 213 19.38 11.47 -29.44
N GLU A 214 20.45 10.81 -29.89
CA GLU A 214 20.84 9.49 -29.36
C GLU A 214 21.17 9.57 -27.86
N LYS A 215 21.87 10.61 -27.40
CA LYS A 215 22.13 10.84 -25.96
C LYS A 215 20.84 11.02 -25.16
N ILE A 216 19.85 11.74 -25.71
CA ILE A 216 18.53 11.93 -25.09
C ILE A 216 17.79 10.59 -25.01
N ASP A 217 17.78 9.80 -26.08
CA ASP A 217 17.09 8.50 -26.12
C ASP A 217 17.74 7.47 -25.19
N GLN A 218 19.08 7.46 -25.10
CA GLN A 218 19.82 6.68 -24.10
C GLN A 218 19.50 7.12 -22.66
N LEU A 219 19.23 8.40 -22.41
CA LEU A 219 18.88 8.94 -21.09
C LEU A 219 17.43 8.57 -20.71
N HIS A 220 16.49 8.74 -21.64
CA HIS A 220 15.09 8.29 -21.46
C HIS A 220 15.02 6.77 -21.23
N SER A 221 15.80 5.97 -21.96
CA SER A 221 15.89 4.52 -21.76
C SER A 221 16.32 4.15 -20.33
N LYS A 222 17.35 4.82 -19.79
CA LYS A 222 17.79 4.65 -18.39
C LYS A 222 16.74 5.09 -17.37
N GLN A 223 16.00 6.17 -17.66
CA GLN A 223 14.89 6.61 -16.80
C GLN A 223 13.75 5.59 -16.79
N LEU A 224 13.36 5.04 -17.95
CA LEU A 224 12.34 4.00 -18.05
C LEU A 224 12.74 2.73 -17.31
N GLN A 225 14.01 2.31 -17.39
CA GLN A 225 14.54 1.20 -16.58
C GLN A 225 14.42 1.49 -15.07
N HIS A 226 14.88 2.66 -14.63
CA HIS A 226 14.78 3.05 -13.21
C HIS A 226 13.32 3.11 -12.72
N HIS A 227 12.39 3.57 -13.56
CA HIS A 227 10.96 3.54 -13.23
C HIS A 227 10.45 2.10 -13.08
N ALA A 228 10.75 1.20 -14.02
CA ALA A 228 10.37 -0.22 -13.91
C ALA A 228 10.96 -0.90 -12.66
N GLU A 229 12.21 -0.61 -12.30
CA GLU A 229 12.83 -1.09 -11.06
C GLU A 229 12.16 -0.51 -9.80
N THR A 230 11.68 0.74 -9.86
CA THR A 230 10.94 1.39 -8.78
C THR A 230 9.54 0.79 -8.61
N ASP A 231 8.84 0.56 -9.73
CA ASP A 231 7.48 0.01 -9.75
C ASP A 231 7.46 -1.44 -9.23
N LEU A 232 8.42 -2.28 -9.65
CA LEU A 232 8.60 -3.64 -9.12
C LEU A 232 8.84 -3.63 -7.60
N LYS A 233 9.60 -2.66 -7.09
CA LYS A 233 9.82 -2.50 -5.64
C LYS A 233 8.56 -2.05 -4.91
N LEU A 234 7.77 -1.17 -5.51
CA LEU A 234 6.49 -0.71 -4.95
C LEU A 234 5.47 -1.85 -4.91
N GLU A 235 5.37 -2.66 -5.98
CA GLU A 235 4.51 -3.84 -6.03
C GLU A 235 4.90 -4.88 -4.96
N ALA A 236 6.20 -5.12 -4.76
CA ALA A 236 6.69 -5.98 -3.68
C ALA A 236 6.30 -5.45 -2.28
N MET A 237 6.43 -4.13 -2.03
CA MET A 237 6.03 -3.51 -0.76
C MET A 237 4.52 -3.55 -0.53
N LEU A 238 3.70 -3.34 -1.58
CA LEU A 238 2.25 -3.46 -1.50
C LEU A 238 1.81 -4.90 -1.19
N ARG A 239 2.51 -5.90 -1.73
CA ARG A 239 2.28 -7.30 -1.42
C ARG A 239 2.66 -7.65 0.03
N GLU A 240 3.83 -7.22 0.50
CA GLU A 240 4.24 -7.39 1.89
C GLU A 240 3.21 -6.78 2.85
N GLN A 241 2.77 -5.54 2.57
CA GLN A 241 1.72 -4.88 3.34
C GLN A 241 0.43 -5.71 3.38
N ALA A 242 -0.07 -6.19 2.24
CA ALA A 242 -1.27 -7.03 2.18
C ALA A 242 -1.14 -8.35 2.95
N GLU A 243 0.05 -8.98 2.94
CA GLU A 243 0.33 -10.17 3.75
C GLU A 243 0.35 -9.83 5.26
N THR A 244 0.84 -8.65 5.68
CA THR A 244 0.74 -8.19 7.08
C THR A 244 -0.68 -7.81 7.52
N ASP A 245 -1.50 -7.25 6.63
CA ASP A 245 -2.89 -6.87 6.92
C ASP A 245 -3.79 -8.10 7.08
N LEU A 246 -3.55 -9.16 6.29
CA LEU A 246 -4.17 -10.48 6.49
C LEU A 246 -3.82 -11.05 7.87
N LEU A 247 -2.54 -11.02 8.26
CA LEU A 247 -2.09 -11.50 9.57
C LEU A 247 -2.68 -10.67 10.73
N HIS A 248 -2.83 -9.36 10.56
CA HIS A 248 -3.52 -8.52 11.54
C HIS A 248 -5.02 -8.85 11.62
N THR A 249 -5.67 -9.11 10.49
CA THR A 249 -7.09 -9.49 10.43
C THR A 249 -7.33 -10.84 11.12
N GLU A 250 -6.48 -11.84 10.90
CA GLU A 250 -6.53 -13.12 11.62
C GLU A 250 -6.34 -12.92 13.13
N LYS A 251 -5.33 -12.14 13.54
CA LYS A 251 -5.03 -11.85 14.94
C LYS A 251 -6.19 -11.12 15.64
N LEU A 252 -6.85 -10.18 14.97
CA LEU A 252 -8.04 -9.50 15.46
C LEU A 252 -9.24 -10.45 15.58
N SER A 253 -9.43 -11.37 14.62
CA SER A 253 -10.45 -12.43 14.71
C SER A 253 -10.23 -13.33 15.92
N VAL A 254 -9.00 -13.78 16.15
CA VAL A 254 -8.60 -14.59 17.32
C VAL A 254 -8.77 -13.81 18.64
N GLN A 255 -8.52 -12.50 18.65
CA GLN A 255 -8.78 -11.66 19.83
C GLN A 255 -10.28 -11.45 20.07
N SER A 256 -11.08 -11.24 19.01
CA SER A 256 -12.54 -11.12 19.08
C SER A 256 -13.17 -12.39 19.68
N GLY A 257 -12.81 -13.57 19.19
CA GLY A 257 -13.28 -14.85 19.76
C GLY A 257 -12.88 -15.07 21.22
N LYS A 258 -11.72 -14.54 21.65
CA LYS A 258 -11.32 -14.54 23.08
C LYS A 258 -12.16 -13.58 23.91
N ILE A 259 -12.52 -12.40 23.39
CA ILE A 259 -13.42 -11.46 24.05
C ILE A 259 -14.80 -12.10 24.24
N THR A 260 -15.39 -12.68 23.19
CA THR A 260 -16.69 -13.38 23.29
C THR A 260 -16.65 -14.52 24.32
N ALA A 261 -15.56 -15.29 24.38
CA ALA A 261 -15.39 -16.34 25.39
C ALA A 261 -15.26 -15.80 26.82
N ILE A 262 -14.72 -14.60 27.02
CA ILE A 262 -14.66 -13.92 28.32
C ILE A 262 -16.04 -13.34 28.68
N GLU A 263 -16.76 -12.75 27.73
CA GLU A 263 -18.13 -12.24 27.91
C GLU A 263 -19.09 -13.36 28.33
N MET A 264 -19.01 -14.54 27.70
CA MET A 264 -19.78 -15.73 28.09
C MET A 264 -19.47 -16.16 29.54
N LYS A 265 -18.19 -16.21 29.93
CA LYS A 265 -17.79 -16.53 31.31
C LYS A 265 -18.25 -15.48 32.31
N LEU A 266 -18.22 -14.21 31.96
CA LEU A 266 -18.71 -13.11 32.81
C LEU A 266 -20.24 -13.20 32.98
N GLN A 267 -20.97 -13.58 31.92
CA GLN A 267 -22.42 -13.83 32.00
C GLN A 267 -22.75 -15.06 32.86
N GLU A 268 -21.95 -16.12 32.77
CA GLU A 268 -22.07 -17.31 33.63
C GLU A 268 -21.78 -16.98 35.10
N GLN A 269 -20.70 -16.27 35.38
CA GLN A 269 -20.37 -15.80 36.73
C GLN A 269 -21.43 -14.84 37.29
N SER A 270 -22.06 -14.01 36.45
CA SER A 270 -23.19 -13.16 36.84
C SER A 270 -24.43 -13.98 37.26
N LYS A 271 -24.71 -15.11 36.58
CA LYS A 271 -25.77 -16.05 37.02
C LYS A 271 -25.41 -16.72 38.35
N LEU A 272 -24.16 -17.17 38.50
CA LEU A 272 -23.68 -17.81 39.74
C LEU A 272 -23.72 -16.85 40.93
N ASN A 273 -23.32 -15.59 40.74
CA ASN A 273 -23.39 -14.56 41.77
C ASN A 273 -24.84 -14.24 42.20
N LYS A 274 -25.83 -14.32 41.29
CA LYS A 274 -27.25 -14.24 41.66
C LYS A 274 -27.68 -15.42 42.53
N LEU A 275 -27.30 -16.64 42.13
CA LEU A 275 -27.61 -17.85 42.89
C LEU A 275 -27.00 -17.80 44.31
N TYR A 276 -25.76 -17.33 44.46
CA TYR A 276 -25.16 -17.09 45.77
C TYR A 276 -25.89 -16.00 46.57
N GLY A 277 -26.38 -14.94 45.92
CA GLY A 277 -27.21 -13.92 46.58
C GLY A 277 -28.57 -14.45 47.05
N GLU A 278 -29.16 -15.40 46.32
CA GLU A 278 -30.38 -16.12 46.71
C GLU A 278 -30.11 -17.10 47.86
N GLN A 279 -28.99 -17.82 47.84
CA GLN A 279 -28.56 -18.68 48.95
C GLN A 279 -28.26 -17.89 50.23
N LEU A 280 -27.60 -16.73 50.13
CA LEU A 280 -27.32 -15.87 51.29
C LEU A 280 -28.61 -15.35 51.94
N LYS A 281 -29.63 -14.99 51.16
CA LYS A 281 -30.96 -14.65 51.71
C LYS A 281 -31.63 -15.82 52.41
N SER A 282 -31.57 -17.02 51.82
CA SER A 282 -32.12 -18.22 52.45
C SER A 282 -31.38 -18.58 53.74
N GLN A 283 -30.08 -18.29 53.85
CA GLN A 283 -29.33 -18.41 55.09
C GLN A 283 -29.73 -17.33 56.11
N GLU A 284 -29.91 -16.08 55.69
CA GLU A 284 -30.38 -14.98 56.54
C GLU A 284 -31.79 -15.26 57.12
N GLU A 285 -32.68 -15.91 56.35
CA GLU A 285 -33.97 -16.42 56.81
C GLU A 285 -33.83 -17.58 57.83
N ILE A 286 -32.88 -18.49 57.63
CA ILE A 286 -32.57 -19.59 58.57
C ILE A 286 -31.99 -19.04 59.88
N ASP A 287 -31.11 -18.05 59.80
CA ASP A 287 -30.45 -17.45 60.98
C ASP A 287 -31.47 -16.66 61.82
N GLN A 288 -32.43 -15.97 61.19
CA GLN A 288 -33.57 -15.34 61.87
C GLN A 288 -34.47 -16.38 62.58
N LEU A 289 -34.76 -17.51 61.94
CA LEU A 289 -35.52 -18.61 62.55
C LEU A 289 -34.78 -19.24 63.75
N HIS A 290 -33.45 -19.36 63.68
CA HIS A 290 -32.64 -19.77 64.83
C HIS A 290 -32.66 -18.73 65.96
N GLU A 291 -32.60 -17.43 65.66
CA GLU A 291 -32.68 -16.38 66.69
C GLU A 291 -34.04 -16.39 67.40
N GLU A 292 -35.14 -16.56 66.65
CA GLU A 292 -36.49 -16.74 67.23
C GLU A 292 -36.57 -18.03 68.06
N GLN A 293 -35.99 -19.13 67.61
CA GLN A 293 -35.97 -20.40 68.35
C GLN A 293 -35.14 -20.32 69.64
N ILE A 294 -34.00 -19.63 69.63
CA ILE A 294 -33.18 -19.34 70.83
C ILE A 294 -33.98 -18.49 71.82
N LYS A 295 -34.72 -17.49 71.34
CA LYS A 295 -35.57 -16.63 72.17
C LYS A 295 -36.73 -17.42 72.81
N ILE A 296 -37.36 -18.33 72.07
CA ILE A 296 -38.36 -19.26 72.61
C ILE A 296 -37.74 -20.18 73.67
N GLN A 297 -36.53 -20.69 73.45
CA GLN A 297 -35.83 -21.51 74.45
C GLN A 297 -35.54 -20.73 75.74
N ALA A 298 -35.06 -19.48 75.64
CA ALA A 298 -34.85 -18.63 76.81
C ALA A 298 -36.15 -18.39 77.60
N GLU A 299 -37.28 -18.19 76.91
CA GLU A 299 -38.61 -18.09 77.52
C GLU A 299 -39.10 -19.40 78.16
N VAL A 300 -38.60 -20.56 77.73
CA VAL A 300 -38.89 -21.87 78.35
C VAL A 300 -38.01 -22.08 79.57
N ASP A 301 -36.73 -21.73 79.48
CA ASP A 301 -35.76 -21.86 80.57
C ASP A 301 -36.11 -20.92 81.75
N GLU A 302 -36.55 -19.68 81.49
CA GLU A 302 -37.05 -18.77 82.54
C GLU A 302 -38.28 -19.36 83.26
N LYS A 303 -39.23 -19.93 82.51
CA LYS A 303 -40.42 -20.60 83.09
C LYS A 303 -40.04 -21.85 83.89
N LEU A 304 -39.00 -22.57 83.46
CA LEU A 304 -38.46 -23.72 84.18
C LEU A 304 -37.77 -23.29 85.50
N GLU A 305 -37.02 -22.19 85.49
CA GLU A 305 -36.39 -21.64 86.69
C GLU A 305 -37.43 -21.11 87.70
N GLN A 306 -38.48 -20.42 87.22
CA GLN A 306 -39.61 -20.00 88.06
C GLN A 306 -40.36 -21.20 88.68
N ALA A 307 -40.54 -22.29 87.91
CA ALA A 307 -41.13 -23.53 88.41
C ALA A 307 -40.23 -24.22 89.46
N LEU A 308 -38.92 -24.27 89.21
CA LEU A 308 -37.95 -24.84 90.15
C LEU A 308 -37.87 -24.04 91.46
N PHE A 309 -37.88 -22.70 91.39
CA PHE A 309 -37.94 -21.83 92.56
C PHE A 309 -39.23 -22.05 93.38
N SER A 310 -40.36 -22.19 92.69
CA SER A 310 -41.65 -22.55 93.31
C SER A 310 -41.58 -23.90 94.04
N GLN A 311 -40.95 -24.90 93.42
CA GLN A 311 -40.81 -26.23 94.00
C GLN A 311 -39.82 -26.27 95.17
N ILE A 312 -38.74 -25.49 95.13
CA ILE A 312 -37.81 -25.27 96.27
C ILE A 312 -38.55 -24.66 97.47
N ASN A 313 -39.47 -23.72 97.24
CA ASN A 313 -40.27 -23.13 98.31
C ASN A 313 -41.27 -24.13 98.93
N ILE A 314 -41.86 -25.01 98.12
CA ILE A 314 -42.70 -26.12 98.61
C ILE A 314 -41.87 -27.07 99.49
N VAL A 315 -40.69 -27.50 99.03
CA VAL A 315 -39.81 -28.41 99.77
C VAL A 315 -39.29 -27.77 101.07
N ARG A 316 -39.03 -26.46 101.10
CA ARG A 316 -38.66 -25.74 102.34
C ARG A 316 -39.80 -25.78 103.37
N ASN A 317 -41.02 -25.48 102.95
CA ASN A 317 -42.21 -25.49 103.81
C ASN A 317 -42.53 -26.90 104.33
N GLN A 318 -42.40 -27.92 103.47
CA GLN A 318 -42.48 -29.33 103.88
C GLN A 318 -41.41 -29.71 104.90
N LYS A 319 -40.17 -29.21 104.77
CA LYS A 319 -39.10 -29.45 105.76
C LYS A 319 -39.41 -28.78 107.10
N GLU A 320 -39.98 -27.59 107.11
CA GLU A 320 -40.41 -26.90 108.33
C GLU A 320 -41.55 -27.68 109.02
N GLN A 321 -42.52 -28.19 108.26
CA GLN A 321 -43.57 -29.09 108.78
C GLN A 321 -43.02 -30.40 109.34
N ILE A 322 -42.01 -31.01 108.70
CA ILE A 322 -41.35 -32.23 109.21
C ILE A 322 -40.67 -31.98 110.56
N ILE A 323 -39.94 -30.87 110.72
CA ILE A 323 -39.31 -30.50 112.00
C ILE A 323 -40.38 -30.29 113.09
N GLN A 324 -41.51 -29.68 112.74
CA GLN A 324 -42.62 -29.46 113.67
C GLN A 324 -43.34 -30.77 114.04
N HIS A 325 -43.47 -31.71 113.11
CA HIS A 325 -43.96 -33.06 113.40
C HIS A 325 -42.98 -33.88 114.25
N GLU A 326 -41.67 -33.76 114.03
CA GLU A 326 -40.63 -34.45 114.80
C GLU A 326 -40.62 -34.00 116.27
N GLN A 327 -40.82 -32.69 116.52
CA GLN A 327 -41.04 -32.16 117.88
C GLN A 327 -42.33 -32.70 118.52
N ASN A 328 -43.45 -32.72 117.79
CA ASN A 328 -44.71 -33.27 118.29
C ASN A 328 -44.61 -34.78 118.58
N ILE A 329 -43.83 -35.54 117.81
CA ILE A 329 -43.59 -36.97 118.05
C ILE A 329 -42.79 -37.19 119.33
N GLN A 330 -41.73 -36.40 119.58
CA GLN A 330 -40.98 -36.47 120.84
C GLN A 330 -41.85 -36.12 122.06
N GLU A 331 -42.76 -35.16 121.92
CA GLU A 331 -43.73 -34.85 122.98
C GLU A 331 -44.72 -36.00 123.20
N ILE A 332 -45.26 -36.60 122.14
CA ILE A 332 -46.16 -37.78 122.21
C ILE A 332 -45.45 -38.99 122.82
N ASP A 333 -44.20 -39.30 122.46
CA ASP A 333 -43.44 -40.42 123.04
C ASP A 333 -43.21 -40.21 124.54
N SER A 334 -42.93 -38.97 124.98
CA SER A 334 -42.81 -38.66 126.41
C SER A 334 -44.12 -38.88 127.18
N GLN A 335 -45.26 -38.59 126.55
CA GLN A 335 -46.59 -38.84 127.10
C GLN A 335 -46.92 -40.35 127.09
N LEU A 336 -46.51 -41.10 126.05
CA LEU A 336 -46.73 -42.54 125.95
C LEU A 336 -45.94 -43.32 127.00
N LEU A 337 -44.69 -42.93 127.29
CA LEU A 337 -43.88 -43.49 128.36
C LEU A 337 -44.54 -43.26 129.74
N SER A 338 -44.97 -42.03 130.02
CA SER A 338 -45.72 -41.70 131.24
C SER A 338 -47.02 -42.53 131.37
N GLN A 339 -47.78 -42.66 130.29
CA GLN A 339 -49.00 -43.48 130.25
C GLN A 339 -48.73 -44.98 130.38
N SER A 340 -47.59 -45.47 129.88
CA SER A 340 -47.15 -46.87 130.03
C SER A 340 -46.87 -47.22 131.49
N ASP A 341 -46.18 -46.36 132.23
CA ASP A 341 -45.91 -46.58 133.66
C ASP A 341 -47.21 -46.52 134.49
N ILE A 342 -48.10 -45.56 134.20
CA ILE A 342 -49.45 -45.51 134.81
C ILE A 342 -50.22 -46.80 134.52
N ASN A 343 -50.16 -47.32 133.28
CA ASN A 343 -50.86 -48.55 132.90
C ASN A 343 -50.26 -49.80 133.58
N GLN A 344 -48.94 -49.89 133.77
CA GLN A 344 -48.34 -50.99 134.54
C GLN A 344 -48.72 -50.94 136.03
N GLN A 345 -48.78 -49.75 136.62
CA GLN A 345 -49.30 -49.59 137.99
C GLN A 345 -50.77 -50.05 138.06
N PHE A 346 -51.62 -49.62 137.12
CA PHE A 346 -53.03 -50.02 137.06
C PHE A 346 -53.24 -51.53 136.88
N ILE A 347 -52.43 -52.18 136.03
CA ILE A 347 -52.46 -53.63 135.84
C ILE A 347 -52.01 -54.36 137.12
N THR A 348 -51.02 -53.83 137.83
CA THR A 348 -50.54 -54.41 139.10
C THR A 348 -51.60 -54.30 140.19
N GLU A 349 -52.23 -53.13 140.31
CA GLU A 349 -53.31 -52.88 141.27
C GLU A 349 -54.55 -53.75 140.99
N LEU A 350 -55.00 -53.83 139.74
CA LEU A 350 -56.11 -54.70 139.33
C LEU A 350 -55.80 -56.18 139.56
N LYS A 351 -54.55 -56.61 139.40
CA LYS A 351 -54.14 -58.00 139.64
C LYS A 351 -54.12 -58.32 141.14
N ASN A 352 -53.56 -57.44 141.96
CA ASN A 352 -53.60 -57.54 143.42
C ASN A 352 -55.05 -57.58 143.95
N GLN A 353 -55.94 -56.72 143.43
CA GLN A 353 -57.37 -56.76 143.78
C GLN A 353 -58.03 -58.06 143.32
N SER A 354 -57.75 -58.53 142.10
CA SER A 354 -58.32 -59.78 141.55
C SER A 354 -57.94 -61.00 142.40
N ASP A 355 -56.67 -61.14 142.77
CA ASP A 355 -56.22 -62.27 143.60
C ASP A 355 -56.73 -62.14 145.06
N LEU A 356 -56.82 -60.94 145.64
CA LEU A 356 -57.44 -60.70 146.95
C LEU A 356 -58.94 -61.04 146.96
N PHE A 357 -59.67 -60.73 145.87
CA PHE A 357 -61.09 -61.04 145.72
C PHE A 357 -61.33 -62.55 145.53
N LYS A 358 -60.39 -63.23 144.87
CA LYS A 358 -60.38 -64.67 144.64
C LYS A 358 -60.11 -65.45 145.92
N ASP A 359 -59.21 -64.98 146.78
CA ASP A 359 -59.00 -65.55 148.11
C ASP A 359 -60.21 -65.31 149.03
N HIS A 360 -60.82 -64.12 149.00
CA HIS A 360 -62.12 -63.90 149.67
C HIS A 360 -63.19 -64.89 149.19
N LEU A 361 -63.33 -65.08 147.86
CA LEU A 361 -64.29 -66.05 147.31
C LEU A 361 -63.99 -67.49 147.72
N ASN A 362 -62.72 -67.88 147.85
CA ASN A 362 -62.32 -69.20 148.37
C ASN A 362 -62.71 -69.35 149.85
N THR A 363 -62.34 -68.39 150.69
CA THR A 363 -62.69 -68.38 152.13
C THR A 363 -64.20 -68.44 152.33
N HIS A 364 -64.96 -67.59 151.65
CA HIS A 364 -66.41 -67.54 151.81
C HIS A 364 -67.11 -68.79 151.26
N ASN A 365 -66.59 -69.44 150.21
CA ASN A 365 -67.08 -70.77 149.79
C ASN A 365 -66.76 -71.86 150.81
N GLN A 366 -65.63 -71.78 151.50
CA GLN A 366 -65.25 -72.74 152.54
C GLN A 366 -66.15 -72.58 153.79
N GLU A 367 -66.41 -71.34 154.20
CA GLU A 367 -67.41 -70.99 155.23
C GLU A 367 -68.82 -71.46 154.85
N LEU A 368 -69.26 -71.19 153.62
CA LEU A 368 -70.59 -71.59 153.13
C LEU A 368 -70.79 -73.10 153.13
N ASN A 369 -69.75 -73.87 152.77
CA ASN A 369 -69.79 -75.34 152.83
C ASN A 369 -69.78 -75.85 154.28
N ASN A 370 -69.06 -75.21 155.19
CA ASN A 370 -69.10 -75.54 156.62
C ASN A 370 -70.50 -75.27 157.21
N LEU A 371 -71.09 -74.10 156.96
CA LEU A 371 -72.47 -73.78 157.35
C LEU A 371 -73.48 -74.76 156.76
N LYS A 372 -73.29 -75.20 155.51
CA LYS A 372 -74.16 -76.19 154.85
C LYS A 372 -74.08 -77.57 155.51
N ASN A 373 -72.88 -77.97 155.97
CA ASN A 373 -72.68 -79.21 156.73
C ASN A 373 -73.31 -79.12 158.13
N GLU A 374 -73.13 -77.99 158.83
CA GLU A 374 -73.82 -77.73 160.11
C GLU A 374 -75.35 -77.71 159.96
N LEU A 375 -75.89 -77.03 158.94
CA LEU A 375 -77.32 -77.00 158.67
C LEU A 375 -77.88 -78.40 158.39
N THR A 376 -77.13 -79.24 157.68
CA THR A 376 -77.51 -80.64 157.42
C THR A 376 -77.51 -81.48 158.72
N SER A 377 -76.57 -81.25 159.63
CA SER A 377 -76.54 -81.92 160.94
C SER A 377 -77.66 -81.43 161.87
N LEU A 378 -77.97 -80.13 161.84
CA LEU A 378 -79.12 -79.52 162.52
C LEU A 378 -80.44 -80.10 162.02
N GLN A 379 -80.61 -80.29 160.71
CA GLN A 379 -81.81 -80.92 160.16
C GLN A 379 -81.97 -82.37 160.65
N GLN A 380 -80.88 -83.14 160.80
CA GLN A 380 -80.95 -84.47 161.40
C GLN A 380 -81.26 -84.47 162.90
N THR A 381 -80.79 -83.47 163.66
CA THR A 381 -81.15 -83.34 165.09
C THR A 381 -82.59 -82.87 165.26
N THR A 382 -83.05 -81.89 164.48
CA THR A 382 -84.45 -81.44 164.45
C THR A 382 -85.39 -82.60 164.13
N LYS A 383 -85.07 -83.43 163.14
CA LYS A 383 -85.90 -84.61 162.79
C LYS A 383 -85.97 -85.66 163.91
N LYS A 384 -84.87 -85.87 164.65
CA LYS A 384 -84.87 -86.69 165.88
C LYS A 384 -85.69 -86.05 167.01
N ILE A 385 -85.72 -84.73 167.11
CA ILE A 385 -86.54 -83.99 168.07
C ILE A 385 -88.03 -84.11 167.68
N GLU A 386 -88.39 -84.08 166.40
CA GLU A 386 -89.75 -84.36 165.92
C GLU A 386 -90.19 -85.79 166.28
N GLU A 387 -89.36 -86.80 165.99
CA GLU A 387 -89.64 -88.21 166.37
C GLU A 387 -89.74 -88.42 167.90
N THR A 388 -88.99 -87.64 168.68
CA THR A 388 -89.04 -87.68 170.16
C THR A 388 -90.28 -86.97 170.69
N ASN A 389 -90.64 -85.81 170.13
CA ASN A 389 -91.87 -85.08 170.46
C ASN A 389 -93.10 -85.89 170.12
N LEU A 390 -93.12 -86.63 169.00
CA LEU A 390 -94.24 -87.49 168.62
C LEU A 390 -94.51 -88.54 169.72
N LYS A 391 -93.47 -89.25 170.19
CA LYS A 391 -93.55 -90.21 171.29
C LYS A 391 -93.92 -89.56 172.63
N GLN A 392 -93.39 -88.38 172.93
CA GLN A 392 -93.78 -87.63 174.13
C GLN A 392 -95.23 -87.17 174.06
N GLN A 393 -95.75 -86.82 172.88
CA GLN A 393 -97.12 -86.38 172.69
C GLN A 393 -98.12 -87.55 172.75
N GLU A 394 -97.77 -88.73 172.25
CA GLU A 394 -98.50 -89.99 172.52
C GLU A 394 -98.53 -90.31 174.02
N THR A 395 -97.41 -90.10 174.73
CA THR A 395 -97.32 -90.26 176.20
C THR A 395 -98.14 -89.19 176.95
N ILE A 396 -98.22 -87.96 176.43
CA ILE A 396 -99.10 -86.92 176.97
C ILE A 396 -100.57 -87.30 176.71
N GLN A 397 -100.91 -87.97 175.60
CA GLN A 397 -102.26 -88.47 175.37
C GLN A 397 -102.67 -89.64 176.29
N SER A 398 -101.72 -90.41 176.84
CA SER A 398 -102.03 -91.35 177.94
C SER A 398 -102.11 -90.64 179.30
N LEU A 399 -101.16 -89.76 179.63
CA LEU A 399 -101.19 -88.97 180.89
C LEU A 399 -102.41 -88.04 180.98
N VAL A 400 -102.91 -87.50 179.87
CA VAL A 400 -104.14 -86.70 179.83
C VAL A 400 -105.39 -87.58 179.92
N LYS A 401 -105.34 -88.87 179.57
CA LYS A 401 -106.40 -89.82 179.93
C LYS A 401 -106.44 -90.09 181.44
N GLU A 402 -105.29 -90.11 182.12
CA GLU A 402 -105.22 -90.16 183.59
C GLU A 402 -105.60 -88.81 184.25
N LEU A 403 -105.27 -87.67 183.63
CA LEU A 403 -105.68 -86.35 184.13
C LEU A 403 -107.20 -86.16 183.99
N ASN A 404 -107.81 -86.67 182.92
CA ASN A 404 -109.26 -86.69 182.73
C ASN A 404 -110.00 -87.53 183.78
N SER A 405 -109.36 -88.54 184.40
CA SER A 405 -109.93 -89.27 185.54
C SER A 405 -109.59 -88.64 186.90
N THR A 406 -108.52 -87.84 187.00
CA THR A 406 -108.06 -87.25 188.27
C THR A 406 -108.64 -85.85 188.53
N ASN A 407 -108.67 -84.95 187.54
CA ASN A 407 -109.14 -83.57 187.75
C ASN A 407 -110.66 -83.47 187.97
N GLN A 408 -111.41 -84.56 187.73
CA GLN A 408 -112.78 -84.73 188.22
C GLN A 408 -112.87 -84.82 189.77
N SER A 409 -111.76 -84.57 190.49
CA SER A 409 -111.67 -84.30 191.94
C SER A 409 -110.83 -83.04 192.35
N LEU A 410 -110.24 -82.32 191.38
CA LEU A 410 -108.88 -81.69 191.33
C LEU A 410 -108.51 -80.17 191.53
N GLN A 411 -107.58 -79.67 190.65
CA GLN A 411 -106.27 -78.93 190.85
C GLN A 411 -105.53 -78.48 189.52
N THR A 412 -104.22 -78.02 189.48
CA THR A 412 -103.78 -76.97 188.47
C THR A 412 -102.37 -76.74 187.75
N LYS A 413 -101.12 -77.04 188.19
CA LYS A 413 -99.91 -76.15 187.87
C LYS A 413 -98.66 -76.72 187.07
N SER A 414 -97.74 -75.87 186.51
CA SER A 414 -96.52 -76.22 185.68
C SER A 414 -95.36 -75.14 185.59
N SER A 415 -94.25 -75.29 184.80
CA SER A 415 -92.98 -74.45 184.76
C SER A 415 -92.10 -74.43 183.43
N THR A 416 -90.92 -73.72 183.33
CA THR A 416 -90.08 -73.51 182.07
C THR A 416 -88.57 -73.02 182.26
N ASN A 417 -87.64 -73.07 181.25
CA ASN A 417 -86.23 -72.51 181.27
C ASN A 417 -85.46 -72.32 179.89
N PHE A 418 -84.19 -71.77 179.80
CA PHE A 418 -83.52 -71.32 178.50
C PHE A 418 -81.95 -70.98 178.41
N VAL A 419 -81.36 -71.00 177.16
CA VAL A 419 -80.23 -70.20 176.48
C VAL A 419 -78.66 -70.34 176.71
N LYS A 420 -77.78 -70.17 175.64
CA LYS A 420 -76.34 -69.60 175.56
C LYS A 420 -75.38 -70.11 174.39
N SER A 421 -74.46 -69.29 173.76
CA SER A 421 -73.19 -69.65 172.97
C SER A 421 -72.36 -68.46 172.31
N THR A 422 -71.05 -68.56 171.91
CA THR A 422 -70.15 -67.54 171.17
C THR A 422 -68.67 -68.01 170.80
N LEU A 423 -67.95 -67.47 169.75
CA LEU A 423 -66.44 -67.14 169.59
C LEU A 423 -65.66 -67.47 168.23
N ALA A 424 -64.52 -66.80 167.85
CA ALA A 424 -63.50 -67.17 166.77
C ALA A 424 -62.50 -66.03 166.23
N VAL A 425 -61.37 -66.32 165.48
CA VAL A 425 -60.25 -65.40 164.97
C VAL A 425 -59.29 -65.94 163.80
N ALA A 426 -58.45 -65.10 163.11
CA ALA A 426 -57.38 -65.38 162.05
C ALA A 426 -56.35 -64.19 161.84
N GLY A 427 -55.28 -64.06 160.96
CA GLY A 427 -54.47 -64.83 159.93
C GLY A 427 -53.47 -63.93 159.06
N VAL A 428 -52.29 -64.39 158.49
CA VAL A 428 -51.23 -63.56 157.74
C VAL A 428 -50.23 -64.30 156.74
N GLY A 429 -49.43 -63.62 155.86
CA GLY A 429 -48.29 -64.17 155.00
C GLY A 429 -47.49 -63.20 154.03
N VAL A 430 -46.27 -63.54 153.46
CA VAL A 430 -45.33 -62.70 152.58
C VAL A 430 -44.22 -63.46 151.71
N LEU A 431 -43.44 -62.80 150.78
CA LEU A 431 -42.15 -63.30 150.10
C LEU A 431 -41.63 -62.54 148.80
N ILE A 432 -40.41 -62.86 148.21
CA ILE A 432 -39.72 -62.17 147.01
C ILE A 432 -38.49 -62.93 146.34
N SER A 433 -37.93 -62.54 145.15
CA SER A 433 -36.65 -63.05 144.48
C SER A 433 -36.11 -62.24 143.22
N MET A 434 -34.85 -62.44 142.69
CA MET A 434 -34.23 -61.74 141.50
C MET A 434 -32.93 -62.41 140.85
N VAL A 435 -32.50 -62.07 139.59
CA VAL A 435 -31.33 -62.63 138.76
C VAL A 435 -31.05 -61.79 137.44
N GLN A 436 -30.03 -61.80 136.51
CA GLN A 436 -28.59 -62.23 136.28
C GLN A 436 -27.98 -61.58 134.94
N PHE A 437 -26.66 -61.67 134.59
CA PHE A 437 -25.96 -61.13 133.34
C PHE A 437 -24.64 -61.91 132.94
N PHE A 438 -23.79 -61.75 131.86
CA PHE A 438 -23.68 -61.05 130.53
C PHE A 438 -22.39 -61.51 129.70
N VAL A 439 -22.36 -61.43 128.34
CA VAL A 439 -21.22 -61.26 127.35
C VAL A 439 -21.78 -60.64 126.05
#